data_AF-A0A1V5RSY6-F1
#
_entry.id   AF-A0A1V5RSY6-F1
#
_cell.length_a   1.000
_cell.length_b   1.000
_cell.length_c   1.000
_cell.angle_alpha   90.00
_cell.angle_beta   90.00
_cell.angle_gamma   90.00
#
_symmetry.space_group_name_H-M   'P 1'
#
loop_
_entity.id
_entity.type
_entity.pdbx_description
1 polymer ?
#
loop_
_entity_poly.entity_id
_entity_poly.type
_entity_poly.pdbx_seq_one_letter_code
_entity_poly.pdbx_strand_id
1 'polypeptide(L)'
;MARIEYTIKTTLDDGTVVEKTVSKECDLTHPDKIDRKTMKGLLTDIDKYEKALISTRKEAEKEFTEAVFASDDVKKKVKKEPPTQK
;
A
#
# COMPACT_ATOMS: atom_id res chain seq x y z
N MET A 1 -0.57 6.24 20.18
CA MET A 1 -0.50 6.23 18.70
C MET A 1 -1.02 4.88 18.23
N ALA A 2 -1.70 4.84 17.09
CA ALA A 2 -2.18 3.60 16.49
C ALA A 2 -1.37 3.32 15.22
N ARG A 3 -1.21 2.03 14.88
CA ARG A 3 -0.54 1.60 13.66
C ARG A 3 -1.59 1.14 12.66
N ILE A 4 -1.54 1.67 11.44
CA ILE A 4 -2.31 1.16 10.31
C ILE A 4 -1.37 0.29 9.49
N GLU A 5 -1.82 -0.93 9.20
CA GLU A 5 -1.13 -1.83 8.28
C GLU A 5 -2.01 -2.03 7.04
N TYR A 6 -1.40 -1.93 5.87
CA TYR A 6 -2.07 -2.13 4.60
C TYR A 6 -1.27 -3.13 3.77
N THR A 7 -1.92 -4.24 3.43
CA THR A 7 -1.34 -5.30 2.61
C THR A 7 -2.05 -5.37 1.26
N ILE A 8 -1.28 -5.30 0.18
CA ILE A 8 -1.73 -5.56 -1.19
C ILE A 8 -1.14 -6.91 -1.60
N LYS A 9 -1.99 -7.80 -2.10
CA LYS A 9 -1.60 -9.10 -2.65
C LYS A 9 -2.22 -9.28 -4.01
N THR A 10 -1.42 -9.66 -5.00
CA THR A 10 -1.91 -9.95 -6.36
C THR A 10 -1.17 -11.14 -6.93
N THR A 11 -1.91 -12.01 -7.60
CA THR A 11 -1.36 -13.10 -8.42
C THR A 11 -1.39 -12.65 -9.86
N LEU A 12 -0.22 -12.62 -10.52
CA LEU A 12 -0.08 -12.30 -11.94
C LEU A 12 -0.47 -13.51 -12.81
N ASP A 13 -0.67 -13.27 -14.10
CA ASP A 13 -1.09 -14.31 -15.06
C ASP A 13 -0.09 -15.47 -15.18
N ASP A 14 1.19 -15.25 -14.86
CA ASP A 14 2.24 -16.27 -14.84
C ASP A 14 2.30 -17.07 -13.51
N GLY A 15 1.36 -16.82 -12.59
CA GLY A 15 1.30 -17.44 -11.28
C GLY A 15 2.18 -16.79 -10.22
N THR A 16 2.97 -15.77 -10.57
CA THR A 16 3.79 -15.02 -9.61
C THR A 16 2.89 -14.29 -8.61
N VAL A 17 3.17 -14.44 -7.31
CA VAL A 17 2.47 -13.70 -6.25
C VAL A 17 3.33 -12.51 -5.82
N VAL A 18 2.79 -11.31 -5.98
CA VAL A 18 3.38 -10.08 -5.45
C VAL A 18 2.59 -9.66 -4.21
N GLU A 19 3.28 -9.56 -3.09
CA GLU A 19 2.69 -9.14 -1.81
C GLU A 19 3.53 -7.99 -1.23
N LYS A 20 2.86 -6.91 -0.83
CA LYS A 20 3.48 -5.76 -0.18
C LYS A 20 2.66 -5.32 1.01
N THR A 21 3.35 -5.10 2.12
CA THR A 21 2.77 -4.60 3.36
C THR A 21 3.47 -3.31 3.74
N VAL A 22 2.71 -2.24 3.88
CA VAL A 22 3.18 -0.96 4.43
C VAL A 22 2.53 -0.77 5.79
N SER A 23 3.31 -0.25 6.72
CA SER A 23 2.90 0.01 8.09
C SER A 23 3.23 1.43 8.47
N LYS A 24 2.26 2.16 9.00
CA LYS A 24 2.41 3.57 9.33
C LYS A 24 1.87 3.86 10.72
N GLU A 25 2.68 4.52 11.54
CA GLU A 25 2.20 5.10 12.79
C GLU A 25 1.36 6.35 12.48
N CYS A 26 0.16 6.40 13.05
CA CYS A 26 -0.81 7.45 12.82
C CYS A 26 -1.31 7.99 14.16
N ASP A 27 -1.48 9.31 14.21
CA ASP A 27 -2.12 9.98 15.35
C ASP A 27 -3.64 9.87 15.23
N LEU A 28 -4.15 8.68 15.57
CA LEU A 28 -5.57 8.38 15.58
C LEU A 28 -6.17 8.61 16.96
N THR A 29 -7.40 9.12 16.97
CA THR A 29 -8.19 9.22 18.21
C THR A 29 -8.43 7.82 18.76
N HIS A 30 -7.97 7.57 19.99
CA HIS A 30 -8.17 6.27 20.64
C HIS A 30 -9.68 5.94 20.74
N PRO A 31 -10.11 4.68 20.58
CA PRO A 31 -11.54 4.32 20.50
C PRO A 31 -12.42 4.79 21.67
N ASP A 32 -11.85 4.92 22.86
CA ASP A 32 -12.48 5.42 24.09
C ASP A 32 -12.61 6.95 24.15
N LYS A 33 -11.85 7.66 23.32
CA LYS A 33 -11.81 9.14 23.20
C LYS A 33 -12.59 9.66 22.01
N ILE A 34 -13.16 8.78 21.19
CA ILE A 34 -14.01 9.18 20.06
C ILE A 34 -15.22 9.96 20.60
N ASP A 35 -15.43 11.16 20.11
CA ASP A 35 -16.60 11.96 20.48
C ASP A 35 -17.86 11.40 19.81
N ARG A 36 -18.56 10.52 20.51
CA ARG A 36 -19.87 9.98 20.09
C ARG A 36 -21.05 10.83 20.58
N LYS A 37 -20.78 11.91 21.32
CA LYS A 37 -21.82 12.77 21.91
C LYS A 37 -22.26 13.84 20.93
N THR A 38 -21.38 14.25 20.02
CA THR A 38 -21.71 15.25 18.99
C THR A 38 -21.44 14.72 17.59
N MET A 39 -22.33 15.03 16.64
CA MET A 39 -22.14 14.69 15.23
C MET A 39 -20.83 15.29 14.68
N LYS A 40 -20.54 16.54 15.03
CA LYS A 40 -19.32 17.23 14.59
C LYS A 40 -18.05 16.54 15.11
N GLY A 41 -18.02 16.16 16.39
CA GLY A 41 -16.89 15.45 16.97
C GLY A 41 -16.68 14.09 16.32
N LEU A 42 -17.76 13.31 16.16
CA LEU A 42 -17.72 12.01 15.51
C LEU A 42 -17.17 12.09 14.08
N LEU A 43 -17.67 13.03 13.28
CA LEU A 43 -17.20 13.25 11.90
C LEU A 43 -15.72 13.69 11.87
N THR A 44 -15.29 14.51 12.83
CA THR A 44 -13.89 14.94 12.92
C THR A 44 -12.96 13.77 13.23
N ASP A 45 -13.37 12.87 14.11
CA ASP A 45 -12.58 11.68 14.42
C ASP A 45 -12.56 10.71 13.24
N ILE A 46 -13.70 10.46 12.58
CA ILE A 46 -13.77 9.63 11.36
C ILE A 46 -12.85 10.18 10.26
N ASP A 47 -12.86 11.50 10.01
CA ASP A 47 -12.01 12.15 9.00
C ASP A 47 -10.51 11.90 9.26
N LYS A 48 -10.08 11.85 10.53
CA LYS A 48 -8.68 11.47 10.87
C LYS A 48 -8.37 10.03 10.45
N TYR A 49 -9.28 9.10 10.69
CA TYR A 49 -9.12 7.71 10.27
C TYR A 49 -9.06 7.59 8.74
N GLU A 50 -9.97 8.26 8.03
CA GLU A 50 -10.00 8.25 6.56
C GLU A 50 -8.70 8.80 5.96
N LYS A 51 -8.21 9.94 6.45
CA LYS A 51 -6.93 10.52 6.00
C LYS A 51 -5.75 9.59 6.22
N ALA A 52 -5.69 8.95 7.39
CA ALA A 52 -4.63 8.00 7.72
C ALA A 52 -4.68 6.75 6.82
N LEU A 53 -5.88 6.20 6.57
CA LEU A 53 -6.09 5.07 5.67
C LEU A 53 -5.71 5.41 4.23
N ILE A 54 -6.16 6.55 3.71
CA ILE A 54 -5.86 7.00 2.34
C ILE A 54 -4.36 7.22 2.18
N SER A 55 -3.69 7.85 3.16
CA SER A 55 -2.25 8.06 3.09
C SER A 55 -1.48 6.74 3.07
N THR A 56 -1.84 5.80 3.95
CA THR A 56 -1.14 4.50 4.06
C THR A 56 -1.37 3.66 2.81
N ARG A 57 -2.60 3.66 2.27
CA ARG A 57 -2.94 2.99 1.02
C ARG A 57 -2.14 3.56 -0.16
N LYS A 58 -2.08 4.88 -0.33
CA LYS A 58 -1.34 5.50 -1.45
C LYS A 58 0.14 5.12 -1.45
N GLU A 59 0.73 5.03 -0.26
CA GLU A 59 2.11 4.62 -0.06
C GLU A 59 2.30 3.14 -0.44
N ALA A 60 1.42 2.27 0.05
CA ALA A 60 1.42 0.85 -0.31
C ALA A 60 1.20 0.60 -1.81
N GLU A 61 0.27 1.31 -2.44
CA GLU A 61 0.00 1.21 -3.88
C GLU A 61 1.20 1.68 -4.70
N LYS A 62 1.91 2.73 -4.27
CA LYS A 62 3.15 3.18 -4.92
C LYS A 62 4.22 2.10 -4.85
N GLU A 63 4.53 1.58 -3.66
CA GLU A 63 5.54 0.52 -3.48
C GLU A 63 5.18 -0.77 -4.21
N PHE A 64 3.90 -1.13 -4.20
CA PHE A 64 3.39 -2.29 -4.92
C PHE A 64 3.56 -2.11 -6.43
N THR A 65 3.17 -0.95 -6.97
CA THR A 65 3.29 -0.61 -8.38
C THR A 65 4.75 -0.64 -8.84
N GLU A 66 5.65 -0.07 -8.04
CA GLU A 66 7.10 -0.13 -8.28
C GLU A 66 7.61 -1.58 -8.28
N ALA A 67 7.14 -2.43 -7.35
CA ALA A 67 7.54 -3.84 -7.30
C ALA A 67 7.04 -4.65 -8.52
N VAL A 68 5.80 -4.42 -8.95
CA VAL A 68 5.24 -5.06 -10.15
C VAL A 68 6.01 -4.64 -11.40
N PHE A 69 6.17 -3.34 -11.63
CA PHE A 69 6.83 -2.87 -12.86
C PHE A 69 8.36 -3.05 -12.86
N ALA A 70 9.03 -3.05 -11.71
CA ALA A 70 10.44 -3.43 -11.64
C ALA A 70 10.66 -4.89 -12.06
N SER A 71 9.69 -5.78 -11.81
CA SER A 71 9.77 -7.17 -12.25
C SER A 71 9.58 -7.34 -13.76
N ASP A 72 8.81 -6.47 -14.42
CA ASP A 72 8.61 -6.47 -15.87
C ASP A 72 9.80 -5.91 -16.67
N ASP A 73 10.52 -4.91 -16.15
CA ASP A 73 11.72 -4.37 -16.80
C ASP A 73 12.89 -5.37 -16.79
N VAL A 74 12.96 -6.26 -15.80
CA VAL A 74 13.90 -7.40 -15.80
C VAL A 74 13.54 -8.38 -16.93
N LYS A 75 12.25 -8.65 -17.17
CA LYS A 75 11.81 -9.50 -18.31
C LYS A 75 12.14 -8.86 -19.68
N LYS A 76 12.16 -7.52 -19.79
CA LYS A 76 12.56 -6.82 -21.03
C LYS A 76 14.07 -6.82 -21.29
N LYS A 77 14.91 -6.76 -20.25
CA LYS A 77 16.37 -6.81 -20.41
C LYS A 77 16.91 -8.20 -20.75
N VAL A 78 16.26 -9.27 -20.31
CA VAL A 78 16.69 -10.66 -20.61
C VAL A 78 16.44 -11.06 -22.07
N LYS A 79 15.57 -10.36 -22.82
CA LYS A 79 15.32 -10.63 -24.26
C LYS A 79 16.26 -9.91 -25.24
N LYS A 80 17.27 -9.17 -24.77
CA LYS A 80 18.19 -8.38 -25.62
C LYS A 80 19.66 -8.78 -25.51
N GLU A 81 19.99 -10.01 -25.11
CA GLU A 81 21.32 -10.56 -25.43
C GLU A 81 21.28 -11.18 -26.84
N PRO A 82 22.11 -10.72 -27.79
CA PRO A 82 22.19 -11.31 -29.12
C PRO A 82 22.84 -12.70 -29.05
N PRO A 83 22.43 -13.67 -29.90
CA PRO A 83 23.13 -14.94 -29.98
C PRO A 83 24.55 -14.68 -30.48
N THR A 84 25.52 -14.90 -29.59
CA THR A 84 26.94 -15.04 -29.95
C THR A 84 27.16 -16.49 -30.34
N GLN A 85 27.61 -16.75 -31.57
CA GLN A 85 28.41 -17.92 -31.98
C GLN A 85 28.83 -17.70 -33.45
N LYS A 86 30.11 -17.40 -33.71
CA LYS A 86 31.24 -18.31 -33.98
C LYS A 86 31.11 -19.07 -35.29
#